data_AF-A0A938ULY4-F1
#
_entry.id   AF-A0A938ULY4-F1
#
_cell.length_a   1.000
_cell.length_b   1.000
_cell.length_c   1.000
_cell.angle_alpha   90.00
_cell.angle_beta   90.00
_cell.angle_gamma   90.00
#
_symmetry.space_group_name_H-M   'P 1'
#
loop_
_entity.id
_entity.type
_entity.pdbx_description
1 polymer ?
#
loop_
_entity_poly.entity_id
_entity_poly.type
_entity_poly.pdbx_seq_one_letter_code
_entity_poly.pdbx_strand_id
1 'polypeptide(L)'
;MEAQLQEWLNICVRLVHVVAAIMWIGDSFLFMFLDKSLEPPREPHKGDVLGEMHMTHGGGFYQLVKRRSLSQEELPPTLHWFMWESYTTWMSGFTLLVVVYYMGNAALLIDPNVLQVTPWQGVGLSLGLLVAGWVVYDRLCEALGHVPVVLAVVCAALVVGAGFGLLQVFSPRGAFIHVGAMMATCMSGNVFFRIIPGQKRMLADTLAGRPVDISFGAKAKTRSTHNHYITLPVLLTMISNHFPSLYGNDHAWIVLACLLVFGGGLKYLMNFKGKSHPALIAATVVSLGGIVGLTAPAADASAEKYADAPDVPFARAWEIVQARCSSCHAQRPANPAFPVPPNGVALDTAEAVQRHAPRIFARAVSTRTMPLANQTGMTDAERDQLGAWFAKGARAGDYDKALAPQPAASAAPPAQGSPAEQAKALYAQRCVSCHGATGRGDGPAAQGLPVKPRDFADKAWQASVDDALVTKAVVQGGTAIGKNSAMPPNPDLAGQAAVVAELVKLLRGMAAP
;
A
#
# COMPACT_ATOMS: atom_id res chain seq x y z
N MET A 1 -8.65 3.91 -22.14
CA MET A 1 -7.49 3.14 -22.64
C MET A 1 -6.32 3.20 -21.66
N GLU A 2 -5.89 4.39 -21.22
CA GLU A 2 -4.79 4.55 -20.24
C GLU A 2 -5.08 3.93 -18.85
N ALA A 3 -6.26 4.19 -18.27
CA ALA A 3 -6.65 3.59 -16.98
C ALA A 3 -6.73 2.05 -17.02
N GLN A 4 -7.27 1.49 -18.12
CA GLN A 4 -7.35 0.05 -18.33
C GLN A 4 -5.95 -0.57 -18.51
N LEU A 5 -5.03 0.12 -19.19
CA LEU A 5 -3.65 -0.32 -19.31
C LEU A 5 -2.94 -0.33 -17.95
N GLN A 6 -3.15 0.69 -17.13
CA GLN A 6 -2.58 0.78 -15.78
C GLN A 6 -3.15 -0.31 -14.84
N GLU A 7 -4.43 -0.63 -14.97
CA GLU A 7 -5.07 -1.73 -14.27
C GLU A 7 -4.46 -3.08 -14.66
N TRP A 8 -4.39 -3.39 -15.95
CA TRP A 8 -3.76 -4.62 -16.44
C TRP A 8 -2.29 -4.71 -16.06
N LEU A 9 -1.54 -3.60 -16.12
CA LEU A 9 -0.16 -3.56 -15.65
C LEU A 9 -0.08 -3.93 -14.16
N ASN A 10 -0.94 -3.36 -13.32
CA ASN A 10 -0.99 -3.71 -11.90
C ASN A 10 -1.31 -5.20 -11.69
N ILE A 11 -2.29 -5.74 -12.40
CA ILE A 11 -2.70 -7.15 -12.28
C ILE A 11 -1.56 -8.07 -12.71
N CYS A 12 -1.01 -7.87 -13.90
CA CYS A 12 0.03 -8.72 -14.47
C CYS A 12 1.30 -8.72 -13.61
N VAL A 13 1.79 -7.55 -13.20
CA VAL A 13 3.02 -7.46 -12.39
C VAL A 13 2.81 -8.09 -11.01
N ARG A 14 1.64 -7.88 -10.38
CA ARG A 14 1.31 -8.53 -9.09
C ARG A 14 1.24 -10.04 -9.22
N LEU A 15 0.61 -10.55 -10.28
CA LEU A 15 0.52 -11.99 -10.52
C LEU A 15 1.90 -12.61 -10.71
N VAL A 16 2.73 -12.01 -11.56
CA VAL A 16 4.12 -12.45 -11.77
C VAL A 16 4.89 -12.45 -10.44
N HIS A 17 4.76 -11.37 -9.65
CA HIS A 17 5.45 -11.26 -8.38
C HIS A 17 5.03 -12.34 -7.37
N VAL A 18 3.72 -12.58 -7.23
CA VAL A 18 3.20 -13.60 -6.31
C VAL A 18 3.65 -14.99 -6.73
N VAL A 19 3.58 -15.33 -8.01
CA VAL A 19 4.03 -16.63 -8.52
C VAL A 19 5.53 -16.83 -8.27
N ALA A 20 6.36 -15.83 -8.63
CA ALA A 20 7.80 -15.88 -8.40
C ALA A 20 8.13 -16.02 -6.90
N ALA A 21 7.45 -15.26 -6.04
CA ALA A 21 7.64 -15.33 -4.59
C ALA A 21 7.27 -16.70 -4.02
N ILE A 22 6.16 -17.30 -4.48
CA ILE A 22 5.74 -18.65 -4.07
C ILE A 22 6.80 -19.68 -4.46
N MET A 23 7.31 -19.63 -5.70
CA MET A 23 8.37 -20.53 -6.16
C MET A 23 9.62 -20.39 -5.31
N TRP A 24 10.11 -19.15 -5.14
CA TRP A 24 11.36 -18.91 -4.42
C TRP A 24 11.28 -19.28 -2.93
N ILE A 25 10.18 -18.92 -2.27
CA ILE A 25 9.95 -19.24 -0.87
C ILE A 25 9.72 -20.74 -0.69
N GLY A 26 9.00 -21.37 -1.62
CA GLY A 26 8.80 -22.81 -1.68
C GLY A 26 10.12 -23.56 -1.76
N ASP A 27 11.01 -23.15 -2.67
CA ASP A 27 12.36 -23.71 -2.80
C ASP A 27 13.17 -23.53 -1.52
N SER A 28 13.11 -22.34 -0.91
CA SER A 28 13.79 -22.08 0.36
C SER A 28 13.31 -23.04 1.48
N PHE A 29 12.02 -23.39 1.49
CA PHE A 29 11.48 -24.33 2.48
C PHE A 29 11.91 -25.75 2.14
N LEU A 30 11.85 -26.13 0.86
CA LEU A 30 12.28 -27.44 0.38
C LEU A 30 13.75 -27.68 0.69
N PHE A 31 14.67 -26.80 0.28
CA PHE A 31 16.11 -27.00 0.51
C PHE A 31 16.50 -27.02 1.98
N MET A 32 15.82 -26.24 2.82
CA MET A 32 16.06 -26.31 4.27
C MET A 32 15.52 -27.60 4.89
N PHE A 33 14.37 -28.09 4.40
CA PHE A 33 13.87 -29.42 4.77
C PHE A 33 14.82 -30.53 4.34
N LEU A 34 15.31 -30.48 3.09
CA LEU A 34 16.28 -31.43 2.53
C LEU A 34 17.53 -31.49 3.40
N ASP A 35 18.17 -30.35 3.63
CA ASP A 35 19.41 -30.25 4.41
C ASP A 35 19.28 -30.78 5.84
N LYS A 36 18.11 -30.58 6.46
CA LYS A 36 17.87 -31.04 7.83
C LYS A 36 17.49 -32.51 7.93
N SER A 37 17.04 -33.09 6.83
CA SER A 37 16.49 -34.44 6.81
C SER A 37 17.43 -35.43 6.13
N LEU A 38 18.69 -35.04 5.91
CA LEU A 38 19.78 -35.95 5.55
C LEU A 38 20.07 -36.90 6.71
N GLU A 39 20.17 -38.17 6.38
CA GLU A 39 20.61 -39.24 7.27
C GLU A 39 22.04 -39.66 6.88
N PRO A 40 22.79 -40.29 7.80
CA PRO A 40 24.04 -40.95 7.44
C PRO A 40 23.79 -41.94 6.28
N PRO A 41 24.69 -42.01 5.29
CA PRO A 41 24.54 -42.94 4.19
C PRO A 41 24.43 -44.39 4.68
N ARG A 42 23.43 -45.12 4.18
CA ARG A 42 23.26 -46.55 4.46
C ARG A 42 24.36 -47.37 3.81
N GLU A 43 24.84 -46.92 2.66
CA GLU A 43 25.95 -47.54 1.92
C GLU A 43 27.10 -46.54 1.73
N PRO A 44 28.36 -47.01 1.64
CA PRO A 44 29.49 -46.15 1.37
C PRO A 44 29.41 -45.54 -0.04
N HIS A 45 29.20 -44.24 -0.11
CA HIS A 45 29.36 -43.48 -1.35
C HIS A 45 30.82 -43.07 -1.54
N LYS A 46 31.34 -43.16 -2.77
CA LYS A 46 32.62 -42.50 -3.14
C LYS A 46 32.46 -40.98 -3.00
N GLY A 47 33.53 -40.25 -2.67
CA GLY A 47 33.57 -38.78 -2.63
C GLY A 47 33.16 -38.14 -1.29
N ASP A 48 33.10 -36.80 -1.24
CA ASP A 48 32.83 -36.04 -0.01
C ASP A 48 31.32 -35.91 0.26
N VAL A 49 30.72 -36.98 0.80
CA VAL A 49 29.28 -37.07 1.09
C VAL A 49 28.94 -36.53 2.47
N LEU A 50 27.95 -35.63 2.53
CA LEU A 50 27.40 -35.07 3.77
C LEU A 50 26.28 -35.93 4.36
N GLY A 51 25.54 -36.64 3.51
CA GLY A 51 24.43 -37.50 3.90
C GLY A 51 23.54 -37.84 2.71
N GLU A 52 22.55 -38.68 2.94
CA GLU A 52 21.56 -39.06 1.93
C GLU A 52 20.14 -38.95 2.46
N MET A 53 19.18 -38.86 1.55
CA MET A 53 17.76 -38.87 1.84
C MET A 53 17.03 -39.72 0.81
N HIS A 54 16.05 -40.48 1.29
CA HIS A 54 15.07 -41.15 0.44
C HIS A 54 13.72 -40.44 0.58
N MET A 55 13.09 -40.10 -0.55
CA MET A 55 11.79 -39.43 -0.58
C MET A 55 10.89 -40.02 -1.67
N THR A 56 9.59 -39.82 -1.55
CA THR A 56 8.61 -40.21 -2.58
C THR A 56 7.77 -39.01 -2.99
N HIS A 57 7.51 -38.89 -4.29
CA HIS A 57 6.58 -37.90 -4.83
C HIS A 57 6.12 -38.34 -6.23
N GLY A 58 4.90 -37.97 -6.63
CA GLY A 58 4.40 -38.19 -7.99
C GLY A 58 4.39 -39.66 -8.46
N GLY A 59 4.28 -40.62 -7.53
CA GLY A 59 4.30 -42.05 -7.84
C GLY A 59 5.70 -42.68 -8.00
N GLY A 60 6.78 -41.93 -7.74
CA GLY A 60 8.15 -42.42 -7.78
C GLY A 60 8.89 -42.34 -6.43
N PHE A 61 10.10 -42.89 -6.40
CA PHE A 61 11.03 -42.81 -5.28
C PHE A 61 12.32 -42.13 -5.74
N TYR A 62 12.84 -41.22 -4.93
CA TYR A 62 14.08 -40.48 -5.18
C TYR A 62 15.10 -40.80 -4.08
N GLN A 63 16.35 -40.99 -4.48
CA GLN A 63 17.50 -40.98 -3.59
C GLN A 63 18.31 -39.71 -3.86
N LEU A 64 18.45 -38.87 -2.85
CA LEU A 64 19.20 -37.63 -2.93
C LEU A 64 20.45 -37.77 -2.06
N VAL A 65 21.62 -37.69 -2.70
CA VAL A 65 22.92 -37.72 -2.02
C VAL A 65 23.50 -36.31 -2.03
N LYS A 66 23.65 -35.70 -0.85
CA LYS A 66 24.26 -34.37 -0.76
C LYS A 66 25.76 -34.50 -0.59
N ARG A 67 26.50 -33.82 -1.46
CA ARG A 67 27.97 -33.78 -1.46
C ARG A 67 28.46 -32.39 -1.07
N ARG A 68 29.56 -32.30 -0.32
CA ARG A 68 30.18 -31.03 0.06
C ARG A 68 30.95 -30.42 -1.12
N SER A 69 31.60 -31.26 -1.90
CA SER A 69 32.31 -30.91 -3.14
C SER A 69 32.19 -32.07 -4.14
N LEU A 70 32.35 -31.76 -5.42
CA LEU A 70 32.42 -32.75 -6.49
C LEU A 70 33.85 -32.78 -7.04
N SER A 71 34.35 -33.98 -7.32
CA SER A 71 35.51 -34.17 -8.20
C SER A 71 35.11 -34.00 -9.67
N GLN A 72 36.10 -33.92 -10.56
CA GLN A 72 35.87 -33.77 -12.00
C GLN A 72 35.07 -34.95 -12.58
N GLU A 73 35.32 -36.17 -12.10
CA GLU A 73 34.64 -37.40 -12.55
C GLU A 73 33.18 -37.49 -12.08
N GLU A 74 32.85 -36.84 -10.96
CA GLU A 74 31.50 -36.84 -10.38
C GLU A 74 30.61 -35.73 -10.94
N LEU A 75 31.16 -34.83 -11.77
CA LEU A 75 30.43 -33.68 -12.26
C LEU A 75 29.43 -34.10 -13.35
N PRO A 76 28.11 -33.90 -13.14
CA PRO A 76 27.12 -34.22 -14.17
C PRO A 76 27.22 -33.25 -15.35
N PRO A 77 26.78 -33.65 -16.55
CA PRO A 77 26.77 -32.78 -17.72
C PRO A 77 25.82 -31.59 -17.57
N THR A 78 24.81 -31.71 -16.72
CA THR A 78 23.79 -30.68 -16.47
C THR A 78 23.65 -30.40 -14.97
N LEU A 79 23.62 -29.10 -14.65
CA LEU A 79 23.34 -28.60 -13.31
C LEU A 79 22.14 -27.66 -13.37
N HIS A 80 21.16 -27.90 -12.51
CA HIS A 80 19.99 -27.03 -12.37
C HIS A 80 20.29 -25.93 -11.33
N TRP A 81 20.09 -24.68 -11.74
CA TRP A 81 20.40 -23.50 -10.92
C TRP A 81 19.13 -22.79 -10.47
N PHE A 82 18.94 -22.68 -9.15
CA PHE A 82 17.77 -22.06 -8.51
C PHE A 82 18.01 -20.57 -8.20
N MET A 83 18.39 -19.81 -9.22
CA MET A 83 18.66 -18.36 -9.08
C MET A 83 17.53 -17.48 -9.63
N TRP A 84 16.79 -18.01 -10.61
CA TRP A 84 15.82 -17.24 -11.36
C TRP A 84 14.59 -16.88 -10.52
N GLU A 85 14.20 -17.75 -9.61
CA GLU A 85 13.10 -17.55 -8.68
C GLU A 85 13.36 -16.31 -7.79
N SER A 86 14.60 -16.16 -7.30
CA SER A 86 15.01 -14.99 -6.54
C SER A 86 15.06 -13.72 -7.38
N TYR A 87 15.65 -13.80 -8.58
CA TYR A 87 15.84 -12.64 -9.45
C TYR A 87 14.51 -12.11 -9.98
N THR A 88 13.64 -13.00 -10.44
CA THR A 88 12.29 -12.64 -10.91
C THR A 88 11.43 -12.08 -9.78
N THR A 89 11.51 -12.62 -8.56
CA THR A 89 10.82 -12.06 -7.40
C THR A 89 11.27 -10.63 -7.11
N TRP A 90 12.59 -10.38 -7.11
CA TRP A 90 13.12 -9.05 -6.85
C TRP A 90 12.77 -8.06 -7.96
N MET A 91 12.96 -8.42 -9.23
CA MET A 91 12.66 -7.56 -10.36
C MET A 91 11.18 -7.17 -10.41
N SER A 92 10.29 -8.15 -10.23
CA SER A 92 8.84 -7.91 -10.18
C SER A 92 8.43 -7.09 -8.94
N GLY A 93 9.03 -7.36 -7.78
CA GLY A 93 8.78 -6.60 -6.55
C GLY A 93 9.25 -5.15 -6.64
N PHE A 94 10.43 -4.92 -7.21
CA PHE A 94 10.95 -3.58 -7.49
C PHE A 94 10.06 -2.85 -8.48
N THR A 95 9.58 -3.54 -9.53
CA THR A 95 8.62 -2.97 -10.48
C THR A 95 7.32 -2.55 -9.77
N LEU A 96 6.81 -3.36 -8.83
CA LEU A 96 5.65 -2.96 -8.01
C LEU A 96 5.95 -1.75 -7.13
N LEU A 97 7.15 -1.64 -6.57
CA LEU A 97 7.54 -0.47 -5.79
C LEU A 97 7.47 0.80 -6.65
N VAL A 98 7.99 0.74 -7.88
CA VAL A 98 7.89 1.84 -8.85
C VAL A 98 6.44 2.15 -9.19
N VAL A 99 5.66 1.16 -9.62
CA VAL A 99 4.28 1.33 -10.11
C VAL A 99 3.33 1.81 -9.02
N VAL A 100 3.50 1.33 -7.79
CA VAL A 100 2.55 1.59 -6.69
C VAL A 100 3.00 2.76 -5.81
N TYR A 101 4.30 2.89 -5.52
CA TYR A 101 4.79 3.84 -4.51
C TYR A 101 5.54 5.03 -5.09
N TYR A 102 6.05 4.97 -6.33
CA TYR A 102 6.80 6.08 -6.91
C TYR A 102 5.99 6.84 -7.96
N MET A 103 5.29 6.11 -8.84
CA MET A 103 4.32 6.69 -9.76
C MET A 103 3.18 7.38 -9.00
N GLY A 104 2.58 8.42 -9.58
CA GLY A 104 1.59 9.23 -8.88
C GLY A 104 2.21 10.14 -7.80
N ASN A 105 3.41 10.65 -8.07
CA ASN A 105 4.11 11.63 -7.23
C ASN A 105 4.36 11.16 -5.79
N ALA A 106 4.67 9.87 -5.64
CA ALA A 106 4.93 9.23 -4.35
C ALA A 106 3.80 9.37 -3.30
N ALA A 107 2.56 9.60 -3.72
CA ALA A 107 1.45 9.94 -2.83
C ALA A 107 1.05 8.84 -1.82
N LEU A 108 1.43 7.58 -2.08
CA LEU A 108 1.26 6.45 -1.15
C LEU A 108 2.50 6.21 -0.25
N LEU A 109 3.61 6.88 -0.54
CA LEU A 109 4.86 6.77 0.20
C LEU A 109 5.00 7.88 1.24
N ILE A 110 4.81 9.13 0.82
CA ILE A 110 5.06 10.32 1.66
C ILE A 110 3.79 10.75 2.40
N ASP A 111 3.95 11.25 3.62
CA ASP A 111 2.89 11.90 4.40
C ASP A 111 3.42 13.24 4.93
N PRO A 112 2.90 14.39 4.46
CA PRO A 112 3.35 15.71 4.90
C PRO A 112 3.20 15.96 6.40
N ASN A 113 2.35 15.21 7.12
CA ASN A 113 2.20 15.31 8.57
C ASN A 113 3.30 14.56 9.33
N VAL A 114 3.98 13.61 8.68
CA VAL A 114 5.12 12.91 9.24
C VAL A 114 6.38 13.73 8.98
N LEU A 115 6.68 13.99 7.71
CA LEU A 115 7.82 14.79 7.29
C LEU A 115 7.54 15.45 5.94
N GLN A 116 7.82 16.74 5.85
CA GLN A 116 7.68 17.49 4.59
C GLN A 116 8.86 17.16 3.66
N VAL A 117 8.70 16.09 2.90
CA VAL A 117 9.63 15.68 1.84
C VAL A 117 9.00 15.85 0.47
N THR A 118 9.79 16.29 -0.49
CA THR A 118 9.37 16.27 -1.89
C THR A 118 9.30 14.82 -2.40
N PRO A 119 8.48 14.55 -3.43
CA PRO A 119 8.35 13.22 -4.03
C PRO A 119 9.69 12.59 -4.44
N TRP A 120 10.58 13.35 -5.08
CA TRP A 120 11.90 12.86 -5.48
C TRP A 120 12.83 12.57 -4.29
N GLN A 121 12.76 13.37 -3.23
CA GLN A 121 13.46 13.06 -1.98
C GLN A 121 12.93 11.76 -1.36
N GLY A 122 11.60 11.56 -1.35
CA GLY A 122 10.98 10.33 -0.86
C GLY A 122 11.44 9.09 -1.64
N VAL A 123 11.43 9.17 -2.97
CA VAL A 123 11.95 8.10 -3.85
C VAL A 123 13.44 7.86 -3.62
N GLY A 124 14.25 8.93 -3.53
CA GLY A 124 15.68 8.84 -3.26
C GLY A 124 16.01 8.17 -1.92
N LEU A 125 15.28 8.53 -0.85
CA LEU A 125 15.41 7.90 0.46
C LEU A 125 15.02 6.41 0.42
N SER A 126 13.98 6.08 -0.32
CA SER A 126 13.53 4.70 -0.52
C SER A 126 14.58 3.84 -1.24
N LEU A 127 15.11 4.32 -2.37
CA LEU A 127 16.17 3.61 -3.10
C LEU A 127 17.47 3.54 -2.28
N GLY A 128 17.81 4.62 -1.58
CA GLY A 128 18.94 4.70 -0.67
C GLY A 128 18.83 3.65 0.45
N LEU A 129 17.64 3.45 1.03
CA LEU A 129 17.39 2.41 2.02
C LEU A 129 17.68 1.01 1.48
N LEU A 130 17.24 0.67 0.26
CA LEU A 130 17.46 -0.66 -0.31
C LEU A 130 18.95 -0.94 -0.51
N VAL A 131 19.69 0.04 -1.04
CA VAL A 131 21.14 -0.07 -1.27
C VAL A 131 21.90 -0.09 0.05
N ALA A 132 21.66 0.86 0.94
CA ALA A 132 22.33 0.97 2.23
C ALA A 132 22.04 -0.24 3.12
N GLY A 133 20.78 -0.70 3.15
CA GLY A 133 20.36 -1.88 3.88
C GLY A 133 21.13 -3.12 3.46
N TRP A 134 21.28 -3.35 2.14
CA TRP A 134 22.11 -4.43 1.62
C TRP A 134 23.58 -4.30 2.02
N VAL A 135 24.19 -3.13 1.80
CA VAL A 135 25.61 -2.90 2.09
C VAL A 135 25.91 -3.11 3.56
N VAL A 136 25.13 -2.50 4.46
CA VAL A 136 25.30 -2.64 5.91
C VAL A 136 25.15 -4.10 6.34
N TYR A 137 24.08 -4.76 5.89
CA TYR A 137 23.84 -6.17 6.19
C TYR A 137 24.98 -7.08 5.70
N ASP A 138 25.47 -6.85 4.49
CA ASP A 138 26.52 -7.65 3.90
C ASP A 138 27.84 -7.52 4.67
N ARG A 139 28.21 -6.30 5.08
CA ARG A 139 29.40 -6.04 5.91
C ARG A 139 29.27 -6.63 7.31
N LEU A 140 28.08 -6.56 7.92
CA LEU A 140 27.84 -7.20 9.21
C LEU A 140 27.98 -8.71 9.12
N CYS A 141 27.50 -9.33 8.05
CA CYS A 141 27.67 -10.77 7.86
C CYS A 141 29.12 -11.18 7.61
N GLU A 142 29.95 -10.32 6.98
CA GLU A 142 31.39 -10.56 6.88
C GLU A 142 32.08 -10.40 8.25
N ALA A 143 31.72 -9.37 9.02
CA ALA A 143 32.35 -9.08 10.30
C ALA A 143 31.94 -10.05 11.42
N LEU A 144 30.64 -10.35 11.55
CA LEU A 144 30.03 -11.09 12.66
C LEU A 144 29.54 -12.48 12.27
N GLY A 145 29.80 -12.94 11.04
CA GLY A 145 29.34 -14.25 10.55
C GLY A 145 29.84 -15.45 11.37
N HIS A 146 30.90 -15.27 12.15
CA HIS A 146 31.45 -16.27 13.07
C HIS A 146 30.70 -16.34 14.42
N VAL A 147 29.91 -15.31 14.78
CA VAL A 147 29.07 -15.23 15.99
C VAL A 147 27.59 -15.07 15.60
N PRO A 148 26.94 -16.15 15.11
CA PRO A 148 25.64 -16.06 14.43
C PRO A 148 24.51 -15.49 15.30
N VAL A 149 24.53 -15.75 16.61
CA VAL A 149 23.52 -15.19 17.54
C VAL A 149 23.65 -13.68 17.65
N VAL A 150 24.87 -13.17 17.79
CA VAL A 150 25.14 -11.72 17.86
C VAL A 150 24.72 -11.05 16.55
N LEU A 151 25.11 -11.64 15.41
CA LEU A 151 24.71 -11.15 14.10
C LEU A 151 23.18 -11.11 13.93
N ALA A 152 22.46 -12.14 14.38
CA ALA A 152 21.00 -12.17 14.31
C ALA A 152 20.37 -11.07 15.17
N VAL A 153 20.85 -10.85 16.40
CA VAL A 153 20.36 -9.79 17.30
C VAL A 153 20.64 -8.41 16.73
N VAL A 154 21.85 -8.16 16.22
CA VAL A 154 22.22 -6.87 15.60
C VAL A 154 21.38 -6.61 14.35
N CYS A 155 21.20 -7.60 13.47
CA CYS A 155 20.33 -7.47 12.31
C CYS A 155 18.88 -7.19 12.71
N ALA A 156 18.33 -7.90 13.70
CA ALA A 156 16.98 -7.67 14.18
C ALA A 156 16.82 -6.24 14.73
N ALA A 157 17.78 -5.77 15.54
CA ALA A 157 17.79 -4.40 16.05
C ALA A 157 17.86 -3.36 14.93
N LEU A 158 18.65 -3.62 13.87
CA LEU A 158 18.72 -2.73 12.72
C LEU A 158 17.43 -2.72 11.89
N VAL A 159 16.74 -3.85 11.73
CA VAL A 159 15.43 -3.87 11.04
C VAL A 159 14.40 -3.08 11.85
N VAL A 160 14.35 -3.26 13.18
CA VAL A 160 13.45 -2.50 14.05
C VAL A 160 13.81 -1.01 14.03
N GLY A 161 15.10 -0.66 14.13
CA GLY A 161 15.58 0.72 14.06
C GLY A 161 15.30 1.38 12.71
N ALA A 162 15.48 0.65 11.60
CA ALA A 162 15.10 1.11 10.27
C ALA A 162 13.59 1.32 10.18
N GLY A 163 12.78 0.40 10.70
CA GLY A 163 11.33 0.55 10.77
C GLY A 163 10.90 1.79 11.57
N PHE A 164 11.50 2.00 12.74
CA PHE A 164 11.29 3.20 13.55
C PHE A 164 11.66 4.47 12.78
N GLY A 165 12.85 4.51 12.17
CA GLY A 165 13.30 5.66 11.38
C GLY A 165 12.40 5.94 10.17
N LEU A 166 11.94 4.89 9.48
CA LEU A 166 11.02 5.03 8.35
C LEU A 166 9.65 5.55 8.79
N LEU A 167 9.17 5.20 9.98
CA LEU A 167 7.95 5.76 10.54
C LEU A 167 8.06 7.26 10.85
N GLN A 168 9.28 7.82 10.95
CA GLN A 168 9.53 9.26 11.09
C GLN A 168 9.69 9.98 9.74
N VAL A 169 9.67 9.26 8.61
CA VAL A 169 10.00 9.81 7.29
C VAL A 169 8.89 9.55 6.27
N PHE A 170 8.32 8.36 6.27
CA PHE A 170 7.29 7.91 5.34
C PHE A 170 5.95 7.75 6.05
N SER A 171 4.88 7.66 5.26
CA SER A 171 3.59 7.22 5.78
C SER A 171 3.75 5.84 6.47
N PRO A 172 3.00 5.54 7.55
CA PRO A 172 3.12 4.24 8.23
C PRO A 172 2.94 3.04 7.32
N ARG A 173 2.04 3.18 6.34
CA ARG A 173 1.83 2.23 5.25
C ARG A 173 3.10 2.04 4.40
N GLY A 174 3.69 3.14 3.95
CA GLY A 174 4.93 3.13 3.19
C GLY A 174 6.08 2.51 3.98
N ALA A 175 6.24 2.90 5.24
CA ALA A 175 7.31 2.43 6.12
C ALA A 175 7.34 0.89 6.23
N PHE A 176 6.20 0.24 6.50
CA PHE A 176 6.14 -1.22 6.64
C PHE A 176 6.53 -1.97 5.37
N ILE A 177 6.04 -1.52 4.21
CA ILE A 177 6.42 -2.10 2.92
C ILE A 177 7.91 -1.92 2.64
N HIS A 178 8.47 -0.77 3.00
CA HIS A 178 9.89 -0.50 2.77
C HIS A 178 10.80 -1.32 3.68
N VAL A 179 10.38 -1.60 4.91
CA VAL A 179 11.07 -2.58 5.78
C VAL A 179 11.09 -3.96 5.13
N GLY A 180 9.94 -4.43 4.64
CA GLY A 180 9.87 -5.70 3.92
C GLY A 180 10.72 -5.70 2.65
N ALA A 181 10.71 -4.59 1.89
CA ALA A 181 11.43 -4.47 0.61
C ALA A 181 12.94 -4.45 0.83
N MET A 182 13.40 -3.80 1.91
CA MET A 182 14.79 -3.81 2.35
C MET A 182 15.23 -5.24 2.70
N MET A 183 14.48 -5.95 3.54
CA MET A 183 14.79 -7.35 3.90
C MET A 183 14.79 -8.27 2.67
N ALA A 184 13.79 -8.16 1.79
CA ALA A 184 13.72 -8.92 0.54
C ALA A 184 14.90 -8.60 -0.41
N THR A 185 15.30 -7.34 -0.49
CA THR A 185 16.50 -6.92 -1.25
C THR A 185 17.75 -7.56 -0.66
N CYS A 186 17.87 -7.62 0.67
CA CYS A 186 18.98 -8.34 1.28
C CYS A 186 18.97 -9.84 0.95
N MET A 187 17.80 -10.47 0.90
CA MET A 187 17.67 -11.86 0.50
C MET A 187 18.12 -12.12 -0.93
N SER A 188 17.70 -11.28 -1.87
CA SER A 188 18.09 -11.40 -3.28
C SER A 188 19.54 -11.02 -3.50
N GLY A 189 20.04 -10.02 -2.77
CA GLY A 189 21.46 -9.66 -2.75
C GLY A 189 22.35 -10.83 -2.31
N ASN A 190 21.92 -11.60 -1.30
CA ASN A 190 22.63 -12.81 -0.87
C ASN A 190 22.78 -13.81 -2.03
N VAL A 191 21.70 -14.02 -2.80
CA VAL A 191 21.71 -14.93 -3.95
C VAL A 191 22.66 -14.42 -5.03
N PHE A 192 22.47 -13.16 -5.44
CA PHE A 192 23.16 -12.56 -6.59
C PHE A 192 24.65 -12.31 -6.34
N PHE A 193 25.02 -11.73 -5.19
CA PHE A 193 26.40 -11.30 -4.92
C PHE A 193 27.24 -12.35 -4.18
N ARG A 194 26.63 -13.27 -3.42
CA ARG A 194 27.37 -14.19 -2.54
C ARG A 194 27.19 -15.66 -2.90
N ILE A 195 25.96 -16.14 -3.05
CA ILE A 195 25.68 -17.58 -3.25
C ILE A 195 26.08 -18.03 -4.66
N ILE A 196 25.50 -17.42 -5.70
CA ILE A 196 25.74 -17.84 -7.10
C ILE A 196 27.20 -17.65 -7.52
N PRO A 197 27.86 -16.52 -7.23
CA PRO A 197 29.28 -16.37 -7.53
C PRO A 197 30.16 -17.39 -6.79
N GLY A 198 29.84 -17.70 -5.52
CA GLY A 198 30.55 -18.71 -4.74
C GLY A 198 30.41 -20.11 -5.33
N GLN A 199 29.19 -20.50 -5.72
CA GLN A 199 28.93 -21.79 -6.39
C GLN A 199 29.62 -21.89 -7.75
N LYS A 200 29.61 -20.82 -8.57
CA LYS A 200 30.35 -20.78 -9.84
C LYS A 200 31.85 -20.93 -9.64
N ARG A 201 32.41 -20.38 -8.56
CA ARG A 201 33.83 -20.53 -8.23
C ARG A 201 34.17 -21.95 -7.80
N MET A 202 33.36 -22.56 -6.94
CA MET A 202 33.53 -23.97 -6.57
C MET A 202 33.48 -24.89 -7.80
N LEU A 203 32.55 -24.64 -8.74
CA LEU A 203 32.46 -25.37 -10.00
C LEU A 203 33.70 -25.17 -10.88
N ALA A 204 34.23 -23.95 -10.95
CA ALA A 204 35.45 -23.66 -11.69
C ALA A 204 36.69 -24.36 -11.11
N ASP A 205 36.76 -24.53 -9.78
CA ASP A 205 37.82 -25.30 -9.13
C ASP A 205 37.67 -26.80 -9.42
N THR A 206 36.45 -27.36 -9.33
CA THR A 206 36.16 -28.75 -9.71
C THR A 206 36.54 -29.04 -11.16
N LEU A 207 36.14 -28.17 -12.10
CA LEU A 207 36.44 -28.34 -13.53
C LEU A 207 37.94 -28.29 -13.82
N ALA A 208 38.69 -27.50 -13.06
CA ALA A 208 40.13 -27.38 -13.19
C ALA A 208 40.92 -28.44 -12.41
N GLY A 209 40.26 -29.39 -11.75
CA GLY A 209 40.90 -30.41 -10.93
C GLY A 209 41.64 -29.85 -9.71
N ARG A 210 41.33 -28.62 -9.29
CA ARG A 210 41.94 -27.99 -8.10
C ARG A 210 41.17 -28.40 -6.83
N PRO A 211 41.81 -28.37 -5.65
CA PRO A 211 41.10 -28.47 -4.38
C PRO A 211 39.98 -27.42 -4.30
N VAL A 212 38.76 -27.86 -4.07
CA VAL A 212 37.58 -26.97 -4.00
C VAL A 212 37.59 -26.22 -2.66
N ASP A 213 37.55 -24.88 -2.71
CA ASP A 213 37.40 -24.07 -1.51
C ASP A 213 35.96 -24.17 -0.95
N ILE A 214 35.80 -25.03 0.06
CA ILE A 214 34.52 -25.28 0.74
C ILE A 214 34.02 -24.08 1.57
N SER A 215 34.84 -23.04 1.78
CA SER A 215 34.42 -21.84 2.52
C SER A 215 33.31 -21.08 1.80
N PHE A 216 33.25 -21.14 0.47
CA PHE A 216 32.15 -20.56 -0.32
C PHE A 216 30.82 -21.23 -0.02
N GLY A 217 30.80 -22.56 0.06
CA GLY A 217 29.61 -23.34 0.42
C GLY A 217 29.13 -23.04 1.84
N ALA A 218 30.06 -22.96 2.81
CA ALA A 218 29.74 -22.61 4.19
C ALA A 218 29.14 -21.18 4.30
N LYS A 219 29.75 -20.18 3.66
CA LYS A 219 29.24 -18.81 3.63
C LYS A 219 27.87 -18.74 2.95
N ALA A 220 27.69 -19.44 1.84
CA ALA A 220 26.40 -19.53 1.14
C ALA A 220 25.31 -20.14 2.06
N LYS A 221 25.65 -21.18 2.84
CA LYS A 221 24.71 -21.79 3.79
C LYS A 221 24.30 -20.83 4.91
N THR A 222 25.22 -20.02 5.44
CA THR A 222 24.88 -18.99 6.44
C THR A 222 23.88 -17.99 5.86
N ARG A 223 24.14 -17.47 4.65
CA ARG A 223 23.23 -16.53 3.99
C ARG A 223 21.87 -17.15 3.67
N SER A 224 21.85 -18.41 3.20
CA SER A 224 20.62 -19.14 2.94
C SER A 224 19.80 -19.38 4.20
N THR A 225 20.47 -19.63 5.34
CA THR A 225 19.81 -19.77 6.64
C THR A 225 19.17 -18.45 7.07
N HIS A 226 19.87 -17.32 6.91
CA HIS A 226 19.28 -16.01 7.19
C HIS A 226 18.05 -15.75 6.31
N ASN A 227 18.17 -15.97 5.00
CA ASN A 227 17.04 -15.83 4.07
C ASN A 227 15.84 -16.64 4.55
N HIS A 228 16.04 -17.89 4.96
CA HIS A 228 14.97 -18.76 5.43
C HIS A 228 14.21 -18.20 6.66
N TYR A 229 14.94 -17.68 7.66
CA TYR A 229 14.33 -17.14 8.88
C TYR A 229 13.62 -15.80 8.67
N ILE A 230 14.11 -14.96 7.74
CA ILE A 230 13.49 -13.66 7.44
C ILE A 230 12.34 -13.76 6.44
N THR A 231 12.12 -14.92 5.81
CA THR A 231 11.02 -15.11 4.84
C THR A 231 9.64 -14.80 5.42
N LEU A 232 9.29 -15.30 6.60
CA LEU A 232 7.97 -15.02 7.19
C LEU A 232 7.82 -13.55 7.61
N PRO A 233 8.80 -12.91 8.27
CA PRO A 233 8.76 -11.46 8.49
C PRO A 233 8.61 -10.64 7.20
N VAL A 234 9.30 -10.99 6.12
CA VAL A 234 9.13 -10.33 4.80
C VAL A 234 7.70 -10.50 4.29
N LEU A 235 7.14 -11.72 4.32
CA LEU A 235 5.77 -11.95 3.88
C LEU A 235 4.75 -11.15 4.70
N LEU A 236 4.88 -11.15 6.03
CA LEU A 236 3.98 -10.43 6.93
C LEU A 236 4.03 -8.92 6.71
N THR A 237 5.24 -8.36 6.55
CA THR A 237 5.41 -6.93 6.24
C THR A 237 4.88 -6.57 4.85
N MET A 238 5.02 -7.44 3.86
CA MET A 238 4.48 -7.24 2.50
C MET A 238 2.94 -7.28 2.45
N ILE A 239 2.31 -8.17 3.23
CA ILE A 239 0.86 -8.31 3.29
C ILE A 239 0.23 -7.26 4.24
N SER A 240 1.02 -6.59 5.07
CA SER A 240 0.56 -5.65 6.11
C SER A 240 -0.40 -4.56 5.60
N ASN A 241 -0.30 -4.16 4.33
CA ASN A 241 -1.22 -3.20 3.70
C ASN A 241 -2.70 -3.61 3.77
N HIS A 242 -2.98 -4.91 3.87
CA HIS A 242 -4.33 -5.44 4.03
C HIS A 242 -4.83 -5.37 5.49
N PHE A 243 -3.94 -5.09 6.45
CA PHE A 243 -4.20 -5.08 7.89
C PHE A 243 -3.69 -3.79 8.54
N PRO A 244 -4.38 -2.65 8.34
CA PRO A 244 -3.83 -1.36 8.75
C PRO A 244 -3.75 -1.16 10.27
N SER A 245 -4.36 -2.04 11.06
CA SER A 245 -4.13 -2.10 12.52
C SER A 245 -2.67 -2.38 12.88
N LEU A 246 -1.90 -3.06 12.00
CA LEU A 246 -0.49 -3.37 12.24
C LEU A 246 0.40 -2.12 12.28
N TYR A 247 0.04 -1.08 11.52
CA TYR A 247 0.86 0.13 11.37
C TYR A 247 0.15 1.44 11.78
N GLY A 248 -1.17 1.44 11.90
CA GLY A 248 -1.97 2.61 12.27
C GLY A 248 -2.09 2.80 13.78
N ASN A 249 -0.98 2.66 14.52
CA ASN A 249 -0.91 2.84 15.97
C ASN A 249 0.43 3.46 16.37
N ASP A 250 0.48 4.12 17.52
CA ASP A 250 1.68 4.85 18.00
C ASP A 250 2.86 3.92 18.33
N HIS A 251 2.60 2.62 18.47
CA HIS A 251 3.57 1.57 18.79
C HIS A 251 3.88 0.66 17.60
N ALA A 252 3.66 1.13 16.37
CA ALA A 252 3.81 0.32 15.16
C ALA A 252 5.22 -0.30 15.02
N TRP A 253 6.27 0.37 15.50
CA TRP A 253 7.62 -0.17 15.52
C TRP A 253 7.79 -1.36 16.50
N ILE A 254 7.04 -1.39 17.60
CA ILE A 254 6.98 -2.53 18.53
C ILE A 254 6.24 -3.69 17.88
N VAL A 255 5.13 -3.41 17.18
CA VAL A 255 4.41 -4.43 16.40
C VAL A 255 5.35 -5.06 15.37
N LEU A 256 6.14 -4.25 14.67
CA LEU A 256 7.17 -4.74 13.73
C LEU A 256 8.22 -5.63 14.43
N ALA A 257 8.69 -5.25 15.61
CA ALA A 257 9.62 -6.06 16.39
C ALA A 257 9.00 -7.41 16.78
N CYS A 258 7.75 -7.41 17.25
CA CYS A 258 7.02 -8.64 17.54
C CYS A 258 6.80 -9.49 16.29
N LEU A 259 6.53 -8.90 15.12
CA LEU A 259 6.39 -9.62 13.84
C LEU A 259 7.70 -10.31 13.43
N LEU A 260 8.85 -9.68 13.64
CA LEU A 260 10.15 -10.29 13.37
C LEU A 260 10.40 -11.51 14.27
N VAL A 261 10.19 -11.37 15.57
CA VAL A 261 10.38 -12.46 16.54
C VAL A 261 9.37 -13.57 16.28
N PHE A 262 8.10 -13.24 16.05
CA PHE A 262 7.05 -14.22 15.73
C PHE A 262 7.36 -14.97 14.43
N GLY A 263 7.70 -14.27 13.34
CA GLY A 263 8.00 -14.90 12.05
C GLY A 263 9.25 -15.79 12.10
N GLY A 264 10.34 -15.33 12.72
CA GLY A 264 11.54 -16.12 12.92
C GLY A 264 11.32 -17.30 13.88
N GLY A 265 10.56 -17.10 14.95
CA GLY A 265 10.16 -18.11 15.92
C GLY A 265 9.28 -19.19 15.31
N LEU A 266 8.28 -18.81 14.52
CA LEU A 266 7.45 -19.77 13.78
C LEU A 266 8.30 -20.60 12.81
N LYS A 267 9.25 -19.96 12.11
CA LYS A 267 10.22 -20.70 11.29
C LYS A 267 11.08 -21.67 12.08
N TYR A 268 11.53 -21.26 13.25
CA TYR A 268 12.26 -22.14 14.15
C TYR A 268 11.41 -23.37 14.52
N LEU A 269 10.14 -23.17 14.90
CA LEU A 269 9.23 -24.25 15.28
C LEU A 269 8.92 -25.20 14.12
N MET A 270 8.68 -24.68 12.92
CA MET A 270 8.45 -25.49 11.71
C MET A 270 9.62 -26.41 11.39
N ASN A 271 10.84 -26.00 11.73
CA ASN A 271 12.03 -26.77 11.41
C ASN A 271 12.37 -27.82 12.48
N PHE A 272 11.80 -27.83 13.69
CA PHE A 272 12.29 -28.69 14.77
C PHE A 272 11.91 -30.19 14.63
N LYS A 273 12.91 -31.08 14.77
CA LYS A 273 12.75 -32.57 14.76
C LYS A 273 12.99 -33.19 16.16
N GLY A 274 13.01 -32.39 17.23
CA GLY A 274 13.38 -32.84 18.58
C GLY A 274 12.88 -31.88 19.67
N LYS A 275 13.56 -31.83 20.83
CA LYS A 275 13.16 -30.95 21.96
C LYS A 275 13.39 -29.47 21.62
N SER A 276 12.31 -28.74 21.39
CA SER A 276 12.32 -27.28 21.21
C SER A 276 12.75 -26.56 22.49
N HIS A 277 13.50 -25.46 22.36
CA HIS A 277 13.93 -24.67 23.51
C HIS A 277 12.72 -23.90 24.09
N PRO A 278 12.30 -24.14 25.34
CA PRO A 278 11.09 -23.55 25.91
C PRO A 278 11.05 -22.02 25.82
N ALA A 279 12.20 -21.36 26.00
CA ALA A 279 12.30 -19.90 25.90
C ALA A 279 11.97 -19.37 24.50
N LEU A 280 12.27 -20.12 23.42
CA LEU A 280 11.97 -19.68 22.05
C LEU A 280 10.50 -19.88 21.70
N ILE A 281 9.87 -20.94 22.22
CA ILE A 281 8.41 -21.11 22.16
C ILE A 281 7.74 -19.95 22.90
N ALA A 282 8.16 -19.70 24.14
CA ALA A 282 7.63 -18.61 24.96
C ALA A 282 7.79 -17.26 24.26
N ALA A 283 8.97 -16.94 23.71
CA ALA A 283 9.20 -15.71 22.96
C ALA A 283 8.29 -15.58 21.73
N THR A 284 8.05 -16.68 21.00
CA THR A 284 7.14 -16.71 19.84
C THR A 284 5.70 -16.44 20.27
N VAL A 285 5.23 -17.10 21.33
CA VAL A 285 3.86 -16.95 21.86
C VAL A 285 3.65 -15.56 22.44
N VAL A 286 4.61 -15.05 23.22
CA VAL A 286 4.58 -13.68 23.77
C VAL A 286 4.56 -12.65 22.65
N SER A 287 5.32 -12.85 21.58
CA SER A 287 5.32 -11.93 20.44
C SER A 287 3.97 -11.94 19.71
N LEU A 288 3.33 -13.10 19.57
CA LEU A 288 1.96 -13.18 19.05
C LEU A 288 0.97 -12.44 19.96
N GLY A 289 1.05 -12.66 21.28
CA GLY A 289 0.24 -11.95 22.26
C GLY A 289 0.47 -10.44 22.22
N GLY A 290 1.72 -9.99 22.03
CA GLY A 290 2.08 -8.60 21.83
C GLY A 290 1.45 -8.00 20.58
N ILE A 291 1.50 -8.70 19.44
CA ILE A 291 0.82 -8.26 18.20
C ILE A 291 -0.69 -8.13 18.45
N VAL A 292 -1.33 -9.16 19.01
CA VAL A 292 -2.78 -9.17 19.27
C VAL A 292 -3.17 -8.05 20.23
N GLY A 293 -2.42 -7.88 21.33
CA GLY A 293 -2.70 -6.85 22.34
C GLY A 293 -2.50 -5.43 21.82
N LEU A 294 -1.39 -5.16 21.10
CA LEU A 294 -1.07 -3.84 20.56
C LEU A 294 -1.96 -3.44 19.37
N THR A 295 -2.58 -4.41 18.70
CA THR A 295 -3.42 -4.17 17.52
C THR A 295 -4.90 -4.42 17.78
N ALA A 296 -5.25 -4.77 19.02
CA ALA A 296 -6.63 -4.91 19.46
C ALA A 296 -7.40 -3.62 19.16
N PRO A 297 -8.64 -3.72 18.65
CA PRO A 297 -9.42 -2.54 18.29
C PRO A 297 -9.66 -1.71 19.54
N ALA A 298 -8.98 -0.58 19.63
CA ALA A 298 -9.25 0.44 20.63
C ALA A 298 -10.58 1.17 20.35
N ALA A 299 -11.51 0.61 19.56
CA ALA A 299 -12.71 1.32 19.15
C ALA A 299 -13.57 1.69 20.36
N ASP A 300 -13.72 0.77 21.31
CA ASP A 300 -14.51 1.00 22.53
C ASP A 300 -13.77 1.94 23.50
N ALA A 301 -12.48 1.69 23.78
CA ALA A 301 -11.66 2.57 24.64
C ALA A 301 -11.43 3.98 24.05
N SER A 302 -11.38 4.10 22.72
CA SER A 302 -11.26 5.39 22.04
C SER A 302 -12.61 6.10 21.97
N ALA A 303 -13.74 5.37 21.95
CA ALA A 303 -15.06 5.98 22.04
C ALA A 303 -15.32 6.51 23.46
N GLU A 304 -14.85 5.81 24.50
CA GLU A 304 -14.86 6.28 25.89
C GLU A 304 -14.13 7.63 26.06
N LYS A 305 -13.00 7.84 25.36
CA LYS A 305 -12.31 9.15 25.32
C LYS A 305 -13.26 10.31 24.98
N TYR A 306 -14.25 10.06 24.13
CA TYR A 306 -15.21 11.07 23.68
C TYR A 306 -16.57 10.98 24.40
N ALA A 307 -16.71 10.16 25.44
CA ALA A 307 -17.97 10.02 26.18
C ALA A 307 -18.44 11.36 26.77
N ASP A 308 -17.52 12.19 27.25
CA ASP A 308 -17.77 13.51 27.81
C ASP A 308 -17.64 14.66 26.79
N ALA A 309 -17.32 14.35 25.53
CA ALA A 309 -17.18 15.37 24.50
C ALA A 309 -18.54 16.06 24.20
N PRO A 310 -18.52 17.34 23.78
CA PRO A 310 -19.71 18.05 23.33
C PRO A 310 -20.44 17.27 22.23
N ASP A 311 -21.78 17.31 22.25
CA ASP A 311 -22.57 16.66 21.20
C ASP A 311 -22.31 17.33 19.85
N VAL A 312 -22.00 16.51 18.84
CA VAL A 312 -21.70 16.97 17.48
C VAL A 312 -22.88 16.59 16.59
N PRO A 313 -23.59 17.57 15.99
CA PRO A 313 -24.73 17.27 15.13
C PRO A 313 -24.27 16.56 13.87
N PHE A 314 -25.12 15.69 13.32
CA PHE A 314 -24.83 14.96 12.09
C PHE A 314 -24.45 15.88 10.92
N ALA A 315 -25.06 17.07 10.82
CA ALA A 315 -24.70 18.09 9.83
C ALA A 315 -23.20 18.33 9.76
N ARG A 316 -22.56 18.45 10.92
CA ARG A 316 -21.12 18.70 11.02
C ARG A 316 -20.31 17.47 10.64
N ALA A 317 -20.73 16.28 11.08
CA ALA A 317 -20.09 15.03 10.68
C ALA A 317 -20.18 14.80 9.17
N TRP A 318 -21.34 15.09 8.57
CA TRP A 318 -21.59 15.05 7.13
C TRP A 318 -20.65 16.00 6.38
N GLU A 319 -20.55 17.27 6.77
CA GLU A 319 -19.63 18.23 6.15
C GLU A 319 -18.18 17.71 6.12
N ILE A 320 -17.71 17.17 7.25
CA ILE A 320 -16.35 16.61 7.35
C ILE A 320 -16.20 15.41 6.42
N VAL A 321 -17.14 14.47 6.43
CA VAL A 321 -17.07 13.28 5.57
C VAL A 321 -17.10 13.67 4.09
N GLN A 322 -17.96 14.61 3.71
CA GLN A 322 -18.03 15.09 2.34
C GLN A 322 -16.76 15.83 1.92
N ALA A 323 -16.19 16.67 2.78
CA ALA A 323 -14.96 17.41 2.48
C ALA A 323 -13.72 16.50 2.43
N ARG A 324 -13.65 15.47 3.28
CA ARG A 324 -12.41 14.69 3.50
C ARG A 324 -12.41 13.31 2.83
N CYS A 325 -13.57 12.71 2.60
CA CYS A 325 -13.70 11.32 2.17
C CYS A 325 -14.34 11.15 0.78
N SER A 326 -15.29 12.01 0.40
CA SER A 326 -16.10 11.83 -0.81
C SER A 326 -15.29 11.79 -2.12
N SER A 327 -14.11 12.43 -2.16
CA SER A 327 -13.23 12.41 -3.32
C SER A 327 -12.83 11.00 -3.75
N CYS A 328 -12.76 10.07 -2.80
CA CYS A 328 -12.43 8.66 -3.03
C CYS A 328 -13.61 7.72 -2.71
N HIS A 329 -14.44 8.08 -1.72
CA HIS A 329 -15.54 7.26 -1.22
C HIS A 329 -16.91 7.82 -1.64
N ALA A 330 -17.12 8.01 -2.95
CA ALA A 330 -18.43 8.31 -3.52
C ALA A 330 -18.81 7.21 -4.54
N GLN A 331 -20.09 7.11 -4.92
CA GLN A 331 -20.52 6.22 -6.02
C GLN A 331 -19.78 6.54 -7.31
N ARG A 332 -19.42 7.82 -7.50
CA ARG A 332 -18.56 8.31 -8.58
C ARG A 332 -17.43 9.14 -7.98
N PRO A 333 -16.29 8.52 -7.62
CA PRO A 333 -15.19 9.26 -7.00
C PRO A 333 -14.62 10.31 -7.95
N ALA A 334 -14.24 11.46 -7.39
CA ALA A 334 -13.60 12.53 -8.15
C ALA A 334 -12.09 12.30 -8.35
N ASN A 335 -11.46 11.47 -7.51
CA ASN A 335 -10.04 11.17 -7.60
C ASN A 335 -9.78 10.14 -8.72
N PRO A 336 -9.00 10.47 -9.77
CA PRO A 336 -8.72 9.56 -10.88
C PRO A 336 -7.99 8.27 -10.47
N ALA A 337 -7.28 8.29 -9.33
CA ALA A 337 -6.61 7.11 -8.80
C ALA A 337 -7.61 6.06 -8.23
N PHE A 338 -8.86 6.46 -8.02
CA PHE A 338 -9.92 5.61 -7.46
C PHE A 338 -11.16 5.66 -8.36
N PRO A 339 -11.20 4.90 -9.47
CA PRO A 339 -12.37 4.92 -10.37
C PRO A 339 -13.63 4.33 -9.74
N VAL A 340 -13.48 3.57 -8.66
CA VAL A 340 -14.57 3.01 -7.84
C VAL A 340 -14.27 3.25 -6.35
N PRO A 341 -15.30 3.38 -5.50
CA PRO A 341 -15.08 3.57 -4.07
C PRO A 341 -14.30 2.39 -3.48
N PRO A 342 -13.18 2.65 -2.75
CA PRO A 342 -12.38 1.59 -2.16
C PRO A 342 -13.21 0.69 -1.25
N ASN A 343 -13.06 -0.63 -1.40
CA ASN A 343 -13.82 -1.66 -0.70
C ASN A 343 -15.34 -1.57 -0.88
N GLY A 344 -15.82 -0.91 -1.93
CA GLY A 344 -17.26 -0.70 -2.17
C GLY A 344 -17.93 0.25 -1.16
N VAL A 345 -17.15 1.00 -0.38
CA VAL A 345 -17.67 1.93 0.63
C VAL A 345 -17.88 3.29 -0.02
N ALA A 346 -19.11 3.58 -0.43
CA ALA A 346 -19.54 4.91 -0.82
C ALA A 346 -20.15 5.63 0.40
N LEU A 347 -19.78 6.89 0.61
CA LEU A 347 -20.15 7.74 1.75
C LEU A 347 -20.88 9.00 1.27
N ASP A 348 -21.48 8.94 0.10
CA ASP A 348 -22.17 10.06 -0.56
C ASP A 348 -23.66 10.15 -0.21
N THR A 349 -24.17 9.32 0.70
CA THR A 349 -25.51 9.43 1.29
C THR A 349 -25.46 9.41 2.80
N ALA A 350 -26.43 10.06 3.46
CA ALA A 350 -26.47 10.17 4.91
C ALA A 350 -26.57 8.78 5.58
N GLU A 351 -27.40 7.90 5.01
CA GLU A 351 -27.57 6.53 5.48
C GLU A 351 -26.28 5.72 5.36
N ALA A 352 -25.51 5.95 4.30
CA ALA A 352 -24.23 5.28 4.10
C ALA A 352 -23.19 5.76 5.12
N VAL A 353 -23.13 7.07 5.40
CA VAL A 353 -22.27 7.64 6.45
C VAL A 353 -22.61 7.08 7.82
N GLN A 354 -23.90 7.01 8.16
CA GLN A 354 -24.35 6.44 9.43
C GLN A 354 -24.05 4.94 9.53
N ARG A 355 -24.42 4.15 8.50
CA ARG A 355 -24.15 2.71 8.44
C ARG A 355 -22.67 2.40 8.58
N HIS A 356 -21.81 3.24 8.01
CA HIS A 356 -20.37 3.08 8.06
C HIS A 356 -19.69 3.84 9.20
N ALA A 357 -20.43 4.44 10.15
CA ALA A 357 -19.87 5.21 11.25
C ALA A 357 -18.81 4.44 12.07
N PRO A 358 -18.98 3.15 12.42
CA PRO A 358 -17.92 2.38 13.10
C PRO A 358 -16.63 2.28 12.27
N ARG A 359 -16.75 2.13 10.94
CA ARG A 359 -15.59 2.08 10.04
C ARG A 359 -14.96 3.47 9.88
N ILE A 360 -15.77 4.52 9.76
CA ILE A 360 -15.27 5.90 9.71
C ILE A 360 -14.48 6.21 10.98
N PHE A 361 -15.03 5.90 12.16
CA PHE A 361 -14.35 6.05 13.43
C PHE A 361 -13.04 5.25 13.49
N ALA A 362 -13.07 3.96 13.17
CA ALA A 362 -11.88 3.11 13.22
C ALA A 362 -10.77 3.60 12.27
N ARG A 363 -11.12 4.08 11.07
CA ARG A 363 -10.15 4.46 10.02
C ARG A 363 -9.68 5.91 10.12
N ALA A 364 -10.58 6.84 10.36
CA ALA A 364 -10.28 8.26 10.38
C ALA A 364 -9.95 8.77 11.79
N VAL A 365 -10.54 8.21 12.85
CA VAL A 365 -10.31 8.72 14.21
C VAL A 365 -9.27 7.86 14.93
N SER A 366 -9.54 6.57 15.08
CA SER A 366 -8.71 5.67 15.90
C SER A 366 -7.34 5.38 15.26
N THR A 367 -7.32 4.83 14.05
CA THR A 367 -6.05 4.44 13.39
C THR A 367 -5.40 5.56 12.58
N ARG A 368 -6.14 6.65 12.32
CA ARG A 368 -5.71 7.77 11.44
C ARG A 368 -5.17 7.33 10.07
N THR A 369 -5.62 6.19 9.57
CA THR A 369 -5.20 5.62 8.27
C THR A 369 -6.01 6.16 7.10
N MET A 370 -7.03 6.97 7.38
CA MET A 370 -7.82 7.72 6.40
C MET A 370 -7.95 9.19 6.83
N PRO A 371 -8.00 10.15 5.90
CA PRO A 371 -7.76 10.02 4.46
C PRO A 371 -6.34 9.50 4.15
N LEU A 372 -6.13 8.81 3.02
CA LEU A 372 -4.83 8.20 2.68
C LEU A 372 -3.72 9.26 2.72
N ALA A 373 -2.68 9.02 3.52
CA ALA A 373 -1.57 9.98 3.76
C ALA A 373 -2.06 11.41 4.07
N ASN A 374 -3.24 11.50 4.69
CA ASN A 374 -3.98 12.73 4.94
C ASN A 374 -4.09 13.68 3.72
N GLN A 375 -4.20 13.14 2.51
CA GLN A 375 -4.18 13.90 1.25
C GLN A 375 -5.23 15.00 1.16
N THR A 376 -6.34 14.89 1.90
CA THR A 376 -7.40 15.92 1.93
C THR A 376 -7.26 16.90 3.09
N GLY A 377 -6.16 16.83 3.86
CA GLY A 377 -5.85 17.80 4.93
C GLY A 377 -6.81 17.76 6.11
N MET A 378 -7.23 16.56 6.52
CA MET A 378 -8.11 16.39 7.69
C MET A 378 -7.36 16.72 8.99
N THR A 379 -7.92 17.64 9.77
CA THR A 379 -7.34 18.15 11.01
C THR A 379 -7.68 17.27 12.22
N ASP A 380 -6.90 17.36 13.29
CA ASP A 380 -7.20 16.64 14.54
C ASP A 380 -8.53 17.10 15.16
N ALA A 381 -8.86 18.40 15.08
CA ALA A 381 -10.15 18.91 15.54
C ALA A 381 -11.34 18.27 14.78
N GLU A 382 -11.22 18.07 13.46
CA GLU A 382 -12.24 17.37 12.69
C GLU A 382 -12.32 15.87 13.06
N ARG A 383 -11.20 15.23 13.37
CA ARG A 383 -11.18 13.84 13.85
C ARG A 383 -11.85 13.72 15.21
N ASP A 384 -11.57 14.63 16.12
CA ASP A 384 -12.20 14.68 17.44
C ASP A 384 -13.72 14.93 17.32
N GLN A 385 -14.15 15.79 16.37
CA GLN A 385 -15.57 16.00 16.07
C GLN A 385 -16.26 14.72 15.58
N LEU A 386 -15.64 13.95 14.67
CA LEU A 386 -16.17 12.65 14.25
C LEU A 386 -16.16 11.63 15.40
N GLY A 387 -15.15 11.70 16.28
CA GLY A 387 -15.07 10.85 17.47
C GLY A 387 -16.20 11.09 18.45
N ALA A 388 -16.48 12.36 18.75
CA ALA A 388 -17.59 12.78 19.60
C ALA A 388 -18.96 12.38 19.01
N TRP A 389 -19.17 12.62 17.72
CA TRP A 389 -20.38 12.19 17.02
C TRP A 389 -20.58 10.66 17.11
N PHE A 390 -19.53 9.88 16.89
CA PHE A 390 -19.59 8.42 16.98
C PHE A 390 -19.91 7.95 18.40
N ALA A 391 -19.23 8.49 19.42
CA ALA A 391 -19.43 8.11 20.82
C ALA A 391 -20.85 8.39 21.35
N LYS A 392 -21.55 9.38 20.79
CA LYS A 392 -22.97 9.65 21.08
C LYS A 392 -23.95 8.77 20.28
N GLY A 393 -23.45 7.74 19.59
CA GLY A 393 -24.22 6.74 18.86
C GLY A 393 -24.39 7.04 17.38
N ALA A 394 -23.56 7.91 16.79
CA ALA A 394 -23.59 8.26 15.37
C ALA A 394 -25.00 8.63 14.88
N ARG A 395 -25.71 9.44 15.64
CA ARG A 395 -27.11 9.80 15.36
C ARG A 395 -27.16 10.64 14.09
N ALA A 396 -28.08 10.32 13.17
CA ALA A 396 -28.34 11.12 11.97
C ALA A 396 -29.06 12.45 12.29
N GLY A 397 -29.68 12.58 13.47
CA GLY A 397 -30.52 13.73 13.83
C GLY A 397 -31.69 13.94 12.86
N ASP A 398 -32.35 15.10 12.89
CA ASP A 398 -33.40 15.48 11.93
C ASP A 398 -32.86 15.71 10.49
N TYR A 399 -31.57 15.47 10.25
CA TYR A 399 -30.94 15.63 8.94
C TYR A 399 -31.52 14.66 7.89
N ASP A 400 -32.07 13.51 8.34
CA ASP A 400 -32.83 12.56 7.51
C ASP A 400 -34.06 13.18 6.81
N LYS A 401 -34.66 14.24 7.38
CA LYS A 401 -35.77 14.95 6.72
C LYS A 401 -35.32 15.89 5.59
N ALA A 402 -34.06 16.31 5.59
CA ALA A 402 -33.51 17.21 4.59
C ALA A 402 -32.89 16.47 3.39
N LEU A 403 -32.58 15.18 3.51
CA LEU A 403 -31.88 14.38 2.50
C LEU A 403 -32.49 13.00 2.20
N ALA A 404 -33.72 12.71 2.66
CA ALA A 404 -34.43 11.48 2.31
C ALA A 404 -34.29 11.18 0.80
N PRO A 405 -33.89 9.95 0.42
CA PRO A 405 -33.59 9.62 -0.96
C PRO A 405 -34.84 9.84 -1.80
N GLN A 406 -34.78 10.75 -2.78
CA GLN A 406 -35.73 10.68 -3.88
C GLN A 406 -35.49 9.33 -4.57
N PRO A 407 -36.52 8.49 -4.73
CA PRO A 407 -36.38 7.17 -5.33
C PRO A 407 -35.71 7.29 -6.70
N ALA A 408 -34.90 6.26 -7.01
CA ALA A 408 -34.12 6.13 -8.23
C ALA A 408 -34.87 6.69 -9.45
N ALA A 409 -34.14 7.50 -10.22
CA ALA A 409 -34.56 8.14 -11.47
C ALA A 409 -35.57 7.32 -12.29
N SER A 410 -36.85 7.51 -12.00
CA SER A 410 -37.89 7.55 -13.01
C SER A 410 -38.25 9.02 -13.13
N ALA A 411 -38.24 9.54 -14.35
CA ALA A 411 -38.40 10.95 -14.67
C ALA A 411 -39.42 11.64 -13.76
N ALA A 412 -38.92 12.41 -12.78
CA ALA A 412 -39.76 13.20 -11.89
C ALA A 412 -39.87 14.64 -12.44
N PRO A 413 -41.02 15.31 -12.29
CA PRO A 413 -41.38 16.52 -13.01
C PRO A 413 -40.46 17.70 -12.64
N PRO A 414 -40.31 18.73 -13.51
CA PRO A 414 -39.43 19.86 -13.24
C PRO A 414 -39.78 20.53 -11.91
N ALA A 415 -38.76 20.90 -11.14
CA ALA A 415 -38.88 21.66 -9.92
C ALA A 415 -39.81 22.89 -10.13
N GLN A 416 -40.79 23.08 -9.25
CA GLN A 416 -41.68 24.23 -9.33
C GLN A 416 -40.88 25.52 -9.12
N GLY A 417 -40.90 26.37 -10.14
CA GLY A 417 -40.17 27.64 -10.22
C GLY A 417 -39.94 28.01 -11.69
N SER A 418 -39.80 29.29 -11.99
CA SER A 418 -39.45 29.75 -13.33
C SER A 418 -38.08 29.20 -13.77
N PRO A 419 -37.81 29.03 -15.08
CA PRO A 419 -36.49 28.60 -15.56
C PRO A 419 -35.33 29.47 -15.05
N ALA A 420 -35.59 30.75 -14.78
CA ALA A 420 -34.61 31.68 -14.20
C ALA A 420 -34.28 31.37 -12.72
N GLU A 421 -35.27 30.98 -11.93
CA GLU A 421 -35.05 30.55 -10.53
C GLU A 421 -34.31 29.22 -10.48
N GLN A 422 -34.66 28.29 -11.37
CA GLN A 422 -33.97 27.01 -11.52
C GLN A 422 -32.49 27.21 -11.93
N ALA A 423 -32.23 28.12 -12.86
CA ALA A 423 -30.87 28.46 -13.30
C ALA A 423 -30.03 29.06 -12.16
N LYS A 424 -30.59 29.98 -11.37
CA LYS A 424 -29.90 30.58 -10.20
C LYS A 424 -29.57 29.54 -9.14
N ALA A 425 -30.54 28.68 -8.80
CA ALA A 425 -30.32 27.59 -7.85
C ALA A 425 -29.24 26.62 -8.34
N LEU A 426 -29.26 26.29 -9.64
CA LEU A 426 -28.27 25.40 -10.23
C LEU A 426 -26.85 26.00 -10.20
N TYR A 427 -26.72 27.28 -10.52
CA TYR A 427 -25.43 27.97 -10.43
C TYR A 427 -24.89 27.95 -8.99
N ALA A 428 -25.74 28.28 -8.01
CA ALA A 428 -25.38 28.28 -6.60
C ALA A 428 -24.92 26.90 -6.09
N GLN A 429 -25.62 25.83 -6.50
CA GLN A 429 -25.34 24.47 -6.03
C GLN A 429 -24.15 23.82 -6.73
N ARG A 430 -23.98 24.04 -8.03
CA ARG A 430 -23.03 23.26 -8.86
C ARG A 430 -21.83 24.05 -9.34
N CYS A 431 -21.96 25.36 -9.51
CA CYS A 431 -20.96 26.18 -10.20
C CYS A 431 -20.14 27.06 -9.23
N VAL A 432 -20.75 27.55 -8.14
CA VAL A 432 -20.10 28.49 -7.20
C VAL A 432 -18.85 27.93 -6.52
N SER A 433 -18.80 26.63 -6.22
CA SER A 433 -17.63 26.01 -5.57
C SER A 433 -16.33 26.20 -6.36
N CYS A 434 -16.41 26.28 -7.69
CA CYS A 434 -15.28 26.50 -8.59
C CYS A 434 -15.25 27.92 -9.19
N HIS A 435 -16.39 28.42 -9.68
CA HIS A 435 -16.46 29.71 -10.37
C HIS A 435 -16.68 30.91 -9.45
N GLY A 436 -17.01 30.68 -8.17
CA GLY A 436 -17.31 31.75 -7.21
C GLY A 436 -18.71 32.33 -7.40
N ALA A 437 -19.22 33.02 -6.36
CA ALA A 437 -20.55 33.64 -6.39
C ALA A 437 -20.67 34.73 -7.48
N THR A 438 -19.57 35.38 -7.81
CA THR A 438 -19.46 36.45 -8.82
C THR A 438 -18.95 35.95 -10.18
N GLY A 439 -18.66 34.65 -10.31
CA GLY A 439 -18.21 34.06 -11.57
C GLY A 439 -16.73 34.30 -11.91
N ARG A 440 -15.91 34.81 -10.99
CA ARG A 440 -14.51 35.20 -11.26
C ARG A 440 -13.50 34.04 -11.25
N GLY A 441 -13.98 32.81 -11.11
CA GLY A 441 -13.12 31.63 -11.00
C GLY A 441 -12.34 31.59 -9.69
N ASP A 442 -12.91 32.13 -8.63
CA ASP A 442 -12.32 32.30 -7.29
C ASP A 442 -13.07 31.51 -6.21
N GLY A 443 -13.84 30.48 -6.62
CA GLY A 443 -14.52 29.60 -5.67
C GLY A 443 -13.53 28.83 -4.78
N PRO A 444 -13.97 28.34 -3.61
CA PRO A 444 -13.09 27.66 -2.65
C PRO A 444 -12.34 26.45 -3.24
N ALA A 445 -12.90 25.76 -4.24
CA ALA A 445 -12.24 24.67 -4.94
C ALA A 445 -11.25 25.12 -6.02
N ALA A 446 -11.31 26.39 -6.46
CA ALA A 446 -10.46 26.92 -7.54
C ALA A 446 -8.97 26.91 -7.19
N GLN A 447 -8.62 27.05 -5.90
CA GLN A 447 -7.23 27.08 -5.43
C GLN A 447 -6.51 25.73 -5.62
N GLY A 448 -7.25 24.62 -5.64
CA GLY A 448 -6.70 23.27 -5.83
C GLY A 448 -6.63 22.82 -7.28
N LEU A 449 -7.07 23.65 -8.24
CA LEU A 449 -7.13 23.28 -9.65
C LEU A 449 -5.83 23.65 -10.39
N PRO A 450 -5.36 22.79 -11.30
CA PRO A 450 -4.15 23.05 -12.08
C PRO A 450 -4.32 24.22 -13.07
N VAL A 451 -5.56 24.57 -13.41
CA VAL A 451 -5.91 25.70 -14.27
C VAL A 451 -7.07 26.45 -13.62
N LYS A 452 -6.92 27.77 -13.47
CA LYS A 452 -7.95 28.62 -12.89
C LYS A 452 -9.26 28.51 -13.71
N PRO A 453 -10.41 28.30 -13.05
CA PRO A 453 -11.70 28.33 -13.73
C PRO A 453 -11.92 29.66 -14.47
N ARG A 454 -12.72 29.61 -15.53
CA ARG A 454 -12.99 30.80 -16.35
C ARG A 454 -13.65 31.90 -15.50
N ASP A 455 -13.09 33.10 -15.63
CA ASP A 455 -13.70 34.35 -15.18
C ASP A 455 -14.81 34.77 -16.16
N PHE A 456 -16.06 34.73 -15.71
CA PHE A 456 -17.23 35.16 -16.47
C PHE A 456 -17.43 36.68 -16.44
N ALA A 457 -16.73 37.43 -15.59
CA ALA A 457 -16.74 38.89 -15.62
C ALA A 457 -15.76 39.47 -16.67
N ASP A 458 -14.90 38.64 -17.27
CA ASP A 458 -13.97 39.04 -18.33
C ASP A 458 -14.72 39.37 -19.63
N LYS A 459 -14.82 40.67 -19.93
CA LYS A 459 -15.50 41.20 -21.13
C LYS A 459 -14.85 40.76 -22.44
N ALA A 460 -13.52 40.63 -22.47
CA ALA A 460 -12.81 40.20 -23.68
C ALA A 460 -13.11 38.73 -23.98
N TRP A 461 -13.16 37.89 -22.95
CA TRP A 461 -13.58 36.52 -23.10
C TRP A 461 -15.05 36.41 -23.51
N GLN A 462 -15.95 37.15 -22.87
CA GLN A 462 -17.38 37.15 -23.20
C GLN A 462 -17.63 37.50 -24.68
N ALA A 463 -16.91 38.49 -25.22
CA ALA A 463 -17.00 38.86 -26.64
C ALA A 463 -16.41 37.80 -27.59
N SER A 464 -15.49 36.96 -27.11
CA SER A 464 -14.78 35.95 -27.92
C SER A 464 -15.52 34.63 -28.10
N VAL A 465 -16.64 34.40 -27.37
CA VAL A 465 -17.36 33.13 -27.36
C VAL A 465 -18.86 33.34 -27.61
N ASP A 466 -19.49 32.39 -28.29
CA ASP A 466 -20.93 32.38 -28.50
C ASP A 466 -21.66 31.57 -27.41
N ASP A 467 -22.99 31.75 -27.33
CA ASP A 467 -23.83 31.06 -26.35
C ASP A 467 -23.88 29.56 -26.59
N ALA A 468 -23.63 29.11 -27.82
CA ALA A 468 -23.57 27.70 -28.16
C ALA A 468 -22.36 27.01 -27.51
N LEU A 469 -21.19 27.66 -27.51
CA LEU A 469 -19.98 27.16 -26.86
C LEU A 469 -20.15 27.15 -25.33
N VAL A 470 -20.77 28.18 -24.74
CA VAL A 470 -21.04 28.23 -23.30
C VAL A 470 -22.04 27.14 -22.91
N THR A 471 -23.11 26.97 -23.69
CA THR A 471 -24.08 25.87 -23.52
C THR A 471 -23.39 24.51 -23.57
N LYS A 472 -22.53 24.32 -24.57
CA LYS A 472 -21.76 23.08 -24.74
C LYS A 472 -20.84 22.82 -23.55
N ALA A 473 -20.15 23.84 -23.04
CA ALA A 473 -19.30 23.72 -21.85
C ALA A 473 -20.10 23.35 -20.59
N VAL A 474 -21.27 23.96 -20.39
CA VAL A 474 -22.14 23.70 -19.23
C VAL A 474 -22.71 22.28 -19.27
N VAL A 475 -23.24 21.86 -20.42
CA VAL A 475 -23.91 20.56 -20.55
C VAL A 475 -22.90 19.42 -20.69
N GLN A 476 -21.83 19.62 -21.46
CA GLN A 476 -20.89 18.57 -21.86
C GLN A 476 -19.50 18.68 -21.21
N GLY A 477 -19.27 19.68 -20.36
CA GLY A 477 -18.03 19.84 -19.59
C GLY A 477 -16.87 20.45 -20.38
N GLY A 478 -15.74 20.64 -19.70
CA GLY A 478 -14.57 21.32 -20.26
C GLY A 478 -13.93 20.57 -21.43
N THR A 479 -13.89 19.24 -21.39
CA THR A 479 -13.28 18.42 -22.46
C THR A 479 -14.03 18.56 -23.79
N ALA A 480 -15.35 18.76 -23.77
CA ALA A 480 -16.17 18.92 -24.96
C ALA A 480 -15.87 20.21 -25.75
N ILE A 481 -15.21 21.18 -25.11
CA ILE A 481 -14.74 22.43 -25.72
C ILE A 481 -13.19 22.52 -25.74
N GLY A 482 -12.49 21.39 -25.61
CA GLY A 482 -11.03 21.32 -25.64
C GLY A 482 -10.35 21.98 -24.43
N LYS A 483 -11.03 22.00 -23.28
CA LYS A 483 -10.53 22.52 -21.99
C LYS A 483 -10.39 21.39 -20.96
N ASN A 484 -9.91 21.76 -19.76
CA ASN A 484 -9.56 20.83 -18.70
C ASN A 484 -10.76 19.99 -18.22
N SER A 485 -10.55 18.70 -17.94
CA SER A 485 -11.56 17.77 -17.42
C SER A 485 -12.03 18.09 -16.00
N ALA A 486 -11.36 19.00 -15.30
CA ALA A 486 -11.78 19.53 -14.01
C ALA A 486 -13.12 20.28 -14.05
N MET A 487 -13.59 20.72 -15.23
CA MET A 487 -14.97 21.21 -15.41
C MET A 487 -15.87 20.03 -15.80
N PRO A 488 -16.67 19.47 -14.87
CA PRO A 488 -17.48 18.28 -15.12
C PRO A 488 -18.67 18.58 -16.05
N PRO A 489 -19.15 17.58 -16.82
CA PRO A 489 -20.40 17.70 -17.60
C PRO A 489 -21.65 17.70 -16.71
N ASN A 490 -22.71 18.36 -17.15
CA ASN A 490 -24.05 18.33 -16.55
C ASN A 490 -25.06 17.71 -17.53
N PRO A 491 -25.01 16.39 -17.77
CA PRO A 491 -25.80 15.73 -18.81
C PRO A 491 -27.31 15.77 -18.55
N ASP A 492 -27.73 15.94 -17.29
CA ASP A 492 -29.11 16.13 -16.89
C ASP A 492 -29.74 17.44 -17.43
N LEU A 493 -28.91 18.38 -17.88
CA LEU A 493 -29.35 19.64 -18.49
C LEU A 493 -29.58 19.54 -20.00
N ALA A 494 -29.19 18.44 -20.65
CA ALA A 494 -29.37 18.27 -22.10
C ALA A 494 -30.85 18.32 -22.53
N GLY A 495 -31.78 17.96 -21.64
CA GLY A 495 -33.23 18.05 -21.86
C GLY A 495 -33.91 19.33 -21.36
N GLN A 496 -33.15 20.29 -20.80
CA GLN A 496 -33.70 21.46 -20.08
C GLN A 496 -33.34 22.79 -20.76
N ALA A 497 -33.66 22.92 -22.06
CA ALA A 497 -33.24 24.06 -22.88
C ALA A 497 -33.58 25.44 -22.29
N ALA A 498 -34.76 25.60 -21.67
CA ALA A 498 -35.17 26.86 -21.06
C ALA A 498 -34.34 27.24 -19.82
N VAL A 499 -33.95 26.25 -19.01
CA VAL A 499 -33.11 26.46 -17.81
C VAL A 499 -31.67 26.75 -18.22
N VAL A 500 -31.17 26.04 -19.24
CA VAL A 500 -29.82 26.27 -19.79
C VAL A 500 -29.73 27.66 -20.41
N ALA A 501 -30.75 28.13 -21.13
CA ALA A 501 -30.79 29.48 -21.68
C ALA A 501 -30.73 30.56 -20.58
N GLU A 502 -31.52 30.42 -19.50
CA GLU A 502 -31.47 31.36 -18.37
C GLU A 502 -30.17 31.25 -17.58
N LEU A 503 -29.54 30.08 -17.52
CA LEU A 503 -28.21 29.92 -16.93
C LEU A 503 -27.13 30.60 -17.76
N VAL A 504 -27.14 30.43 -19.08
CA VAL A 504 -26.21 31.15 -19.98
C VAL A 504 -26.41 32.66 -19.83
N LYS A 505 -27.66 33.13 -19.78
CA LYS A 505 -27.98 34.54 -19.52
C LYS A 505 -27.48 35.03 -18.16
N LEU A 506 -27.58 34.22 -17.11
CA LEU A 506 -26.99 34.51 -15.80
C LEU A 506 -25.46 34.66 -15.89
N LEU A 507 -24.77 33.77 -16.63
CA LEU A 507 -23.32 33.85 -16.85
C LEU A 507 -22.92 35.08 -17.68
N ARG A 508 -23.68 35.41 -18.73
CA ARG A 508 -23.48 36.65 -19.53
C ARG A 508 -23.68 37.90 -18.67
N GLY A 509 -24.65 37.87 -17.75
CA GLY A 509 -24.96 38.95 -16.83
C GLY A 509 -23.84 39.28 -15.84
N MET A 510 -22.89 38.38 -15.60
CA MET A 510 -21.76 38.62 -14.68
C MET A 510 -20.71 39.59 -15.24
N ALA A 511 -20.77 39.93 -16.53
CA ALA A 511 -19.95 40.95 -17.17
C ALA A 511 -20.64 42.32 -17.29
N ALA A 512 -21.89 42.44 -16.81
CA ALA A 512 -22.60 43.72 -16.72
C ALA A 512 -21.87 44.66 -15.72
N PRO A 513 -21.87 45.98 -15.97
CA PRO A 513 -21.10 46.96 -15.19
C PRO A 513 -21.49 47.04 -13.71
#